data_AF-A0A8S3QU47-F1
#
_entry.id   AF-A0A8S3QU47-F1
#
_cell.length_a   1.000
_cell.length_b   1.000
_cell.length_c   1.000
_cell.angle_alpha   90.00
_cell.angle_beta   90.00
_cell.angle_gamma   90.00
#
_symmetry.space_group_name_H-M   'P 1'
#
loop_
_entity.id
_entity.type
_entity.pdbx_description
1 polymer ?
#
loop_
_entity_poly.entity_id
_entity_poly.type
_entity_poly.pdbx_seq_one_letter_code
_entity_poly.pdbx_strand_id
1 'polypeptide(L)'
;MLAPKHLGLKISAPVMLLVNLSDKLVNGLIGRVQKIHEHEIQVQFVLDGKNESVAITKYTFTKYDPVDKKCIAKRIQFPIKLAFAITIHKSQGMTIPYLEIDCKNSNQPGQVGVAVGRAKLISGIKVTNYKSSSIKRHPEAVYQFYRLCEVPYMINFENVCCKIAFKEDNITEVHINEENFTESDSDIEKSEFFLNFLNELDHTYTCTSSEQILDLNTVFNEACQDFIDTPEENNAETSKNKLLEKESFLMKWLKVQNDKVLEMFNTCSKEQMTFKQKMFTEFYTKFNMYLKSSEFESSVKPLIHENKFGKQILVAVMFLIQKHVLRDASDSLQSTGQSVQINCPINMEISAGGRGKIRYIGGYVIAKCRYKLTKTIQNNLFVPGLVPEVRQLKFRVNILDEMIVSASEITNESIYEETLEETKRKQNLSEGLTNIHDKIFEFFESLELKVRTLLCYKNLQHHRKELFKFAQNEILSDNALLEEFCLKYCYVRTAVETEEEEQDDMSILLEMGEKLVNTCVHLEIIFKFIVNLFLNVSIAQFRKDYLTAIRREKSKALRKKVMEKTEKKKELKQLI
;
A
#
# COMPACT_ATOMS: atom_id res chain seq x y z
N MET A 1 -31.72 -12.78 -2.63
CA MET A 1 -30.81 -12.62 -3.78
C MET A 1 -31.67 -12.34 -4.99
N LEU A 2 -31.44 -11.23 -5.69
CA LEU A 2 -32.11 -10.99 -6.97
C LEU A 2 -31.49 -11.93 -8.01
N ALA A 3 -32.32 -12.54 -8.87
CA ALA A 3 -31.83 -13.33 -9.98
C ALA A 3 -30.88 -12.50 -10.87
N PRO A 4 -29.83 -13.10 -11.45
CA PRO A 4 -28.85 -12.38 -12.24
C PRO A 4 -29.51 -11.65 -13.42
N LYS A 5 -28.99 -10.46 -13.77
CA LYS A 5 -29.51 -9.66 -14.90
C LYS A 5 -29.38 -10.45 -16.21
N HIS A 6 -28.24 -11.10 -16.41
CA HIS A 6 -27.97 -12.00 -17.53
C HIS A 6 -27.60 -13.38 -17.00
N LEU A 7 -28.24 -14.43 -17.50
CA LEU A 7 -28.00 -15.82 -17.10
C LEU A 7 -27.43 -16.59 -18.30
N GLY A 8 -26.10 -16.74 -18.32
CA GLY A 8 -25.41 -17.60 -19.29
C GLY A 8 -25.29 -19.02 -18.75
N LEU A 9 -25.77 -20.00 -19.52
CA LEU A 9 -25.76 -21.42 -19.13
C LEU A 9 -25.24 -22.28 -20.27
N LYS A 10 -24.63 -23.41 -19.90
CA LYS A 10 -24.31 -24.52 -20.81
C LYS A 10 -24.86 -25.81 -20.21
N ILE A 11 -25.05 -26.81 -21.06
CA ILE A 11 -25.35 -28.18 -20.61
C ILE A 11 -24.25 -28.62 -19.62
N SER A 12 -24.66 -29.35 -18.59
CA SER A 12 -23.83 -29.82 -17.47
C SER A 12 -23.36 -28.75 -16.47
N ALA A 13 -23.71 -27.48 -16.65
CA ALA A 13 -23.36 -26.45 -15.69
C ALA A 13 -24.03 -26.72 -14.31
N PRO A 14 -23.29 -26.60 -13.19
CA PRO A 14 -23.88 -26.64 -11.86
C PRO A 14 -24.67 -25.35 -11.62
N VAL A 15 -25.90 -25.50 -11.16
CA VAL A 15 -26.80 -24.39 -10.87
C VAL A 15 -27.42 -24.53 -9.48
N MET A 16 -27.77 -23.39 -8.88
CA MET A 16 -28.40 -23.31 -7.57
C MET A 16 -29.74 -22.61 -7.69
N LEU A 17 -30.77 -23.18 -7.06
CA LEU A 17 -32.10 -22.60 -6.97
C LEU A 17 -32.12 -21.37 -6.04
N LEU A 18 -32.83 -20.32 -6.45
CA LEU A 18 -32.87 -19.02 -5.76
C LEU A 18 -34.13 -18.79 -4.92
N VAL A 19 -35.16 -19.61 -5.14
CA VAL A 19 -36.49 -19.49 -4.51
C VAL A 19 -36.95 -20.88 -4.07
N ASN A 20 -37.95 -20.94 -3.19
CA ASN A 20 -38.64 -22.18 -2.90
C ASN A 20 -39.73 -22.37 -3.96
N LEU A 21 -39.64 -23.44 -4.75
CA LEU A 21 -40.65 -23.82 -5.74
C LEU A 21 -41.62 -24.88 -5.20
N SER A 22 -41.16 -25.71 -4.28
CA SER A 22 -41.96 -26.72 -3.57
C SER A 22 -41.26 -27.11 -2.26
N ASP A 23 -41.88 -27.97 -1.45
CA ASP A 23 -41.29 -28.48 -0.20
C ASP A 23 -39.97 -29.23 -0.42
N LYS A 24 -39.78 -29.80 -1.62
CA LYS A 24 -38.54 -30.49 -2.01
C LYS A 24 -37.56 -29.58 -2.76
N LEU A 25 -38.05 -28.59 -3.50
CA LEU A 25 -37.26 -27.68 -4.31
C LEU A 25 -37.08 -26.35 -3.56
N VAL A 26 -36.10 -26.34 -2.65
CA VAL A 26 -35.83 -25.23 -1.75
C VAL A 26 -34.69 -24.34 -2.25
N ASN A 27 -34.70 -23.08 -1.83
CA ASN A 27 -33.64 -22.11 -2.08
C ASN A 27 -32.29 -22.64 -1.58
N GLY A 28 -31.30 -22.61 -2.46
CA GLY A 28 -29.96 -23.16 -2.20
C GLY A 28 -29.74 -24.56 -2.74
N LEU A 29 -30.80 -25.28 -3.17
CA LEU A 29 -30.65 -26.61 -3.76
C LEU A 29 -29.81 -26.55 -5.03
N ILE A 30 -28.78 -27.41 -5.10
CA ILE A 30 -27.85 -27.49 -6.23
C ILE A 30 -28.27 -28.62 -7.17
N GLY A 31 -28.27 -28.31 -8.46
CA GLY A 31 -28.52 -29.26 -9.54
C GLY A 31 -27.57 -29.06 -10.72
N ARG A 32 -27.74 -29.87 -11.77
CA ARG A 32 -26.99 -29.77 -13.02
C ARG A 32 -27.93 -29.60 -14.20
N VAL A 33 -27.61 -28.65 -15.08
CA VAL A 33 -28.38 -28.43 -16.32
C VAL A 33 -28.26 -29.65 -17.23
N GLN A 34 -29.39 -30.22 -17.65
CA GLN A 34 -29.44 -31.30 -18.62
C GLN A 34 -29.79 -30.80 -20.02
N LYS A 35 -30.82 -29.96 -20.13
CA LYS A 35 -31.29 -29.39 -21.40
C LYS A 35 -31.75 -27.96 -21.20
N ILE A 36 -31.60 -27.16 -22.26
CA ILE A 36 -32.01 -25.76 -22.29
C ILE A 36 -33.01 -25.61 -23.43
N HIS A 37 -34.22 -25.21 -23.11
CA HIS A 37 -35.28 -24.87 -24.06
C HIS A 37 -35.57 -23.36 -23.98
N GLU A 38 -36.41 -22.85 -24.89
CA GLU A 38 -36.70 -21.42 -24.97
C GLU A 38 -37.44 -20.88 -23.72
N HIS A 39 -38.30 -21.69 -23.11
CA HIS A 39 -39.15 -21.29 -21.98
C HIS A 39 -38.93 -22.09 -20.70
N GLU A 40 -38.11 -23.14 -20.75
CA GLU A 40 -37.79 -23.99 -19.62
C GLU A 40 -36.35 -24.49 -19.65
N ILE A 41 -35.82 -24.80 -18.48
CA ILE A 41 -34.49 -25.40 -18.33
C ILE A 41 -34.66 -26.68 -17.54
N GLN A 42 -34.27 -27.83 -18.11
CA GLN A 42 -34.29 -29.10 -17.40
C GLN A 42 -33.05 -29.19 -16.52
N VAL A 43 -33.27 -29.25 -15.21
CA VAL A 43 -32.21 -29.33 -14.20
C VAL A 43 -32.39 -30.63 -13.41
N GLN A 44 -31.31 -31.41 -13.34
CA GLN A 44 -31.25 -32.61 -12.51
C GLN A 44 -30.88 -32.22 -11.08
N PHE A 45 -31.75 -32.55 -10.13
CA PHE A 45 -31.51 -32.41 -8.70
C PHE A 45 -31.36 -33.79 -8.04
N VAL A 46 -30.70 -33.83 -6.90
CA VAL A 46 -30.69 -35.00 -6.02
C VAL A 46 -31.74 -34.78 -4.95
N LEU A 47 -32.88 -35.46 -5.06
CA LEU A 47 -34.02 -35.37 -4.14
C LEU A 47 -34.18 -36.73 -3.47
N ASP A 48 -34.17 -36.77 -2.13
CA ASP A 48 -34.31 -38.01 -1.35
C ASP A 48 -33.33 -39.13 -1.78
N GLY A 49 -32.12 -38.75 -2.20
CA GLY A 49 -31.08 -39.67 -2.71
C GLY A 49 -31.28 -40.16 -4.15
N LYS A 50 -32.32 -39.69 -4.86
CA LYS A 50 -32.60 -40.02 -6.26
C LYS A 50 -32.34 -38.84 -7.17
N ASN A 51 -31.84 -39.12 -8.36
CA ASN A 51 -31.67 -38.11 -9.39
C ASN A 51 -33.00 -37.87 -10.10
N GLU A 52 -33.57 -36.69 -9.92
CA GLU A 52 -34.83 -36.28 -10.56
C GLU A 52 -34.57 -35.10 -11.50
N SER A 53 -35.12 -35.16 -12.72
CA SER A 53 -35.03 -34.07 -13.68
C SER A 53 -36.29 -33.22 -13.58
N VAL A 54 -36.10 -31.92 -13.36
CA VAL A 54 -37.18 -30.95 -13.12
C VAL A 54 -37.10 -29.84 -14.14
N ALA A 55 -38.24 -29.48 -14.75
CA ALA A 55 -38.36 -28.33 -15.64
C ALA A 55 -38.48 -27.03 -14.82
N ILE A 56 -37.50 -26.14 -14.99
CA ILE A 56 -37.45 -24.83 -14.32
C ILE A 56 -37.91 -23.76 -15.30
N THR A 57 -39.00 -23.07 -14.97
CA THR A 57 -39.56 -21.96 -15.75
C THR A 57 -39.21 -20.60 -15.15
N LYS A 58 -39.53 -19.51 -15.86
CA LYS A 58 -39.27 -18.14 -15.38
C LYS A 58 -40.13 -17.82 -14.15
N TYR A 59 -39.52 -17.16 -13.18
CA TYR A 59 -40.13 -16.71 -11.93
C TYR A 59 -40.11 -15.19 -11.84
N THR A 60 -41.16 -14.59 -11.26
CA THR A 60 -41.24 -13.13 -11.06
C THR A 60 -40.71 -12.75 -9.68
N PHE A 61 -39.54 -12.15 -9.64
CA PHE A 61 -38.94 -11.55 -8.45
C PHE A 61 -39.51 -10.15 -8.23
N THR A 62 -40.23 -9.95 -7.13
CA THR A 62 -40.77 -8.65 -6.75
C THR A 62 -39.99 -8.07 -5.59
N LYS A 63 -39.60 -6.80 -5.69
CA LYS A 63 -39.06 -6.01 -4.59
C LYS A 63 -40.17 -5.11 -4.07
N TYR A 64 -40.38 -5.14 -2.76
CA TYR A 64 -41.36 -4.30 -2.08
C TYR A 64 -40.64 -3.20 -1.29
N ASP A 65 -41.30 -2.06 -1.16
CA ASP A 65 -40.93 -1.01 -0.22
C ASP A 65 -41.02 -1.56 1.22
N PRO A 66 -39.99 -1.43 2.06
CA PRO A 66 -40.02 -1.94 3.43
C PRO A 66 -41.03 -1.22 4.34
N VAL A 67 -41.40 0.03 4.03
CA VAL A 67 -42.34 0.85 4.80
C VAL A 67 -43.75 0.68 4.25
N ASP A 68 -43.94 1.01 2.97
CA ASP A 68 -45.26 1.08 2.34
C ASP A 68 -45.77 -0.28 1.83
N LYS A 69 -44.91 -1.32 1.82
CA LYS A 69 -45.17 -2.65 1.21
C LYS A 69 -45.64 -2.60 -0.25
N LYS A 70 -45.48 -1.46 -0.93
CA LYS A 70 -45.81 -1.31 -2.34
C LYS A 70 -44.73 -1.97 -3.20
N CYS A 71 -45.13 -2.53 -4.33
CA CYS A 71 -44.20 -3.09 -5.30
C CYS A 71 -43.38 -1.96 -5.95
N ILE A 72 -42.08 -1.92 -5.67
CA ILE A 72 -41.16 -0.92 -6.23
C ILE A 72 -40.48 -1.38 -7.52
N ALA A 73 -40.31 -2.70 -7.70
CA ALA A 73 -39.72 -3.26 -8.91
C ALA A 73 -40.08 -4.75 -9.10
N LYS A 74 -40.13 -5.19 -10.36
CA LYS A 74 -40.29 -6.60 -10.74
C LYS A 74 -39.21 -7.03 -11.73
N ARG A 75 -38.76 -8.29 -11.63
CA ARG A 75 -37.85 -8.95 -12.57
C ARG A 75 -38.35 -10.34 -12.89
N ILE A 76 -38.55 -10.65 -14.16
CA ILE A 76 -38.93 -11.99 -14.62
C ILE A 76 -37.66 -12.71 -15.09
N GLN A 77 -37.30 -13.80 -14.42
CA GLN A 77 -36.07 -14.55 -14.73
C GLN A 77 -36.17 -16.01 -14.25
N PHE A 78 -35.44 -16.94 -14.85
CA PHE A 78 -35.29 -18.29 -14.30
C PHE A 78 -34.71 -18.21 -12.87
N PRO A 79 -35.30 -18.92 -11.88
CA PRO A 79 -34.90 -18.81 -10.48
C PRO A 79 -33.65 -19.63 -10.17
N ILE A 80 -32.65 -19.60 -11.04
CA ILE A 80 -31.38 -20.32 -10.89
C ILE A 80 -30.19 -19.40 -11.17
N LYS A 81 -29.04 -19.74 -10.60
CA LYS A 81 -27.74 -19.12 -10.91
C LYS A 81 -26.66 -20.20 -11.00
N LEU A 82 -25.53 -19.89 -11.65
CA LEU A 82 -24.36 -20.77 -11.61
C LEU A 82 -23.87 -21.02 -10.17
N ALA A 83 -23.47 -22.25 -9.90
CA ALA A 83 -23.12 -22.74 -8.57
C ALA A 83 -21.70 -23.35 -8.50
N PHE A 84 -20.76 -22.83 -9.31
CA PHE A 84 -19.34 -23.22 -9.20
C PHE A 84 -18.71 -22.73 -7.89
N ALA A 85 -19.17 -21.59 -7.39
CA ALA A 85 -18.74 -21.03 -6.12
C ALA A 85 -19.97 -20.64 -5.30
N ILE A 86 -19.90 -20.87 -4.00
CA ILE A 86 -20.90 -20.47 -3.01
C ILE A 86 -20.21 -19.67 -1.92
N THR A 87 -20.93 -18.72 -1.33
CA THR A 87 -20.40 -18.01 -0.17
C THR A 87 -20.39 -18.93 1.05
N ILE A 88 -19.45 -18.72 1.97
CA ILE A 88 -19.34 -19.52 3.21
C ILE A 88 -20.66 -19.47 4.02
N HIS A 89 -21.32 -18.31 4.06
CA HIS A 89 -22.64 -18.16 4.68
C HIS A 89 -23.71 -19.09 4.08
N LYS A 90 -23.61 -19.39 2.78
CA LYS A 90 -24.56 -20.26 2.07
C LYS A 90 -24.16 -21.73 2.10
N SER A 91 -22.94 -22.05 2.51
CA SER A 91 -22.53 -23.44 2.76
C SER A 91 -22.87 -23.92 4.17
N GLN A 92 -23.28 -23.02 5.08
CA GLN A 92 -23.61 -23.37 6.46
C GLN A 92 -24.68 -24.47 6.52
N GLY A 93 -24.39 -25.55 7.26
CA GLY A 93 -25.26 -26.73 7.35
C GLY A 93 -25.09 -27.76 6.22
N MET A 94 -24.34 -27.43 5.15
CA MET A 94 -24.04 -28.39 4.07
C MET A 94 -22.84 -29.28 4.42
N THR A 95 -22.82 -30.48 3.86
CA THR A 95 -21.64 -31.36 3.81
C THR A 95 -21.17 -31.46 2.37
N ILE A 96 -19.93 -31.04 2.11
CA ILE A 96 -19.35 -30.93 0.77
C ILE A 96 -18.17 -31.92 0.67
N PRO A 97 -18.19 -32.90 -0.26
CA PRO A 97 -17.14 -33.92 -0.37
C PRO A 97 -15.77 -33.35 -0.75
N TYR A 98 -15.75 -32.43 -1.72
CA TYR A 98 -14.56 -31.76 -2.22
C TYR A 98 -14.83 -30.26 -2.30
N LEU A 99 -14.01 -29.44 -1.65
CA LEU A 99 -14.16 -28.00 -1.63
C LEU A 99 -12.83 -27.28 -1.70
N GLU A 100 -12.83 -26.16 -2.42
CA GLU A 100 -11.74 -25.18 -2.44
C GLU A 100 -12.18 -23.93 -1.68
N ILE A 101 -11.41 -23.55 -0.66
CA ILE A 101 -11.64 -22.36 0.18
C ILE A 101 -10.68 -21.27 -0.28
N ASP A 102 -11.21 -20.17 -0.79
CA ASP A 102 -10.43 -18.95 -1.01
C ASP A 102 -10.54 -18.03 0.21
N CYS A 103 -9.43 -17.84 0.92
CA CYS A 103 -9.36 -17.05 2.15
C CYS A 103 -9.08 -15.56 1.92
N LYS A 104 -8.95 -15.09 0.66
CA LYS A 104 -8.55 -13.70 0.33
C LYS A 104 -9.37 -12.62 1.03
N ASN A 105 -10.68 -12.86 1.20
CA ASN A 105 -11.63 -11.91 1.81
C ASN A 105 -12.31 -12.46 3.08
N SER A 106 -11.74 -13.48 3.73
CA SER A 106 -12.30 -14.01 4.98
C SER A 106 -11.95 -13.09 6.14
N ASN A 107 -12.93 -12.29 6.58
CA ASN A 107 -12.73 -11.23 7.57
C ASN A 107 -13.65 -11.33 8.80
N GLN A 108 -14.54 -12.33 8.86
CA GLN A 108 -15.44 -12.51 10.00
C GLN A 108 -14.96 -13.61 10.96
N PRO A 109 -15.13 -13.43 12.29
CA PRO A 109 -14.82 -14.46 13.27
C PRO A 109 -15.50 -15.80 12.97
N GLY A 110 -14.74 -16.89 13.00
CA GLY A 110 -15.24 -18.25 12.77
C GLY A 110 -15.57 -18.61 11.32
N GLN A 111 -15.49 -17.66 10.38
CA GLN A 111 -15.90 -17.86 8.99
C GLN A 111 -15.08 -18.97 8.30
N VAL A 112 -13.75 -18.96 8.45
CA VAL A 112 -12.87 -20.04 7.94
C VAL A 112 -13.21 -21.38 8.60
N GLY A 113 -13.47 -21.37 9.91
CA GLY A 113 -13.84 -22.57 10.66
C GLY A 113 -15.14 -23.20 10.15
N VAL A 114 -16.14 -22.38 9.83
CA VAL A 114 -17.38 -22.84 9.19
C VAL A 114 -17.09 -23.51 7.85
N ALA A 115 -16.26 -22.88 7.00
CA ALA A 115 -15.90 -23.38 5.67
C ALA A 115 -15.16 -24.72 5.72
N VAL A 116 -14.14 -24.83 6.58
CA VAL A 116 -13.39 -26.07 6.81
C VAL A 116 -14.31 -27.16 7.35
N GLY A 117 -15.19 -26.81 8.29
CA GLY A 117 -16.18 -27.75 8.85
C GLY A 117 -17.28 -28.19 7.88
N ARG A 118 -17.31 -27.71 6.63
CA ARG A 118 -18.21 -28.25 5.59
C ARG A 118 -17.63 -29.48 4.92
N ALA A 119 -16.31 -29.66 4.96
CA ALA A 119 -15.65 -30.77 4.30
C ALA A 119 -15.96 -32.09 4.99
N LYS A 120 -16.22 -33.13 4.20
CA LYS A 120 -16.42 -34.49 4.75
C LYS A 120 -15.11 -35.10 5.28
N LEU A 121 -14.00 -34.85 4.57
CA LEU A 121 -12.67 -35.38 4.85
C LEU A 121 -11.63 -34.29 4.63
N ILE A 122 -10.51 -34.35 5.37
CA ILE A 122 -9.39 -33.41 5.23
C ILE A 122 -8.80 -33.47 3.81
N SER A 123 -8.69 -34.67 3.21
CA SER A 123 -8.20 -34.86 1.85
C SER A 123 -9.08 -34.21 0.77
N GLY A 124 -10.32 -33.84 1.11
CA GLY A 124 -11.25 -33.13 0.24
C GLY A 124 -11.13 -31.61 0.31
N ILE A 125 -10.17 -31.06 1.08
CA ILE A 125 -10.02 -29.62 1.29
C ILE A 125 -8.80 -29.10 0.54
N LYS A 126 -9.01 -28.03 -0.23
CA LYS A 126 -7.92 -27.19 -0.73
C LYS A 126 -8.12 -25.77 -0.20
N VAL A 127 -7.12 -25.20 0.46
CA VAL A 127 -7.16 -23.81 0.94
C VAL A 127 -6.22 -22.97 0.09
N THR A 128 -6.68 -21.81 -0.37
CA THR A 128 -5.91 -20.86 -1.17
C THR A 128 -5.97 -19.46 -0.55
N ASN A 129 -4.95 -18.63 -0.83
CA ASN A 129 -4.84 -17.26 -0.34
C ASN A 129 -4.99 -17.13 1.19
N TYR A 130 -4.52 -18.14 1.94
CA TYR A 130 -4.55 -18.13 3.39
C TYR A 130 -3.56 -17.12 3.95
N LYS A 131 -4.00 -16.32 4.93
CA LYS A 131 -3.15 -15.47 5.76
C LYS A 131 -3.54 -15.71 7.22
N SER A 132 -2.57 -15.69 8.13
CA SER A 132 -2.85 -15.81 9.57
C SER A 132 -3.83 -14.74 10.06
N SER A 133 -3.82 -13.55 9.44
CA SER A 133 -4.76 -12.47 9.72
C SER A 133 -6.21 -12.73 9.28
N SER A 134 -6.45 -13.71 8.40
CA SER A 134 -7.78 -14.16 7.94
C SER A 134 -8.53 -15.00 8.97
N ILE A 135 -7.82 -15.53 9.98
CA ILE A 135 -8.45 -16.19 11.14
C ILE A 135 -8.69 -15.14 12.21
N LYS A 136 -9.94 -14.67 12.31
CA LYS A 136 -10.37 -13.77 13.39
C LYS A 136 -10.90 -14.58 14.57
N ARG A 137 -10.46 -14.21 15.78
CA ARG A 137 -11.00 -14.74 17.03
C ARG A 137 -12.44 -14.26 17.22
N HIS A 138 -13.29 -15.13 17.78
CA HIS A 138 -14.59 -14.70 18.30
C HIS A 138 -14.41 -13.74 19.49
N PRO A 139 -15.42 -12.90 19.80
CA PRO A 139 -15.43 -12.11 21.02
C PRO A 139 -15.27 -13.00 22.26
N GLU A 140 -14.65 -12.46 23.31
CA GLU A 140 -14.36 -13.20 24.55
C GLU A 140 -15.61 -13.81 25.19
N ALA A 141 -16.74 -13.12 25.11
CA ALA A 141 -18.03 -13.59 25.59
C ALA A 141 -18.45 -14.95 25.00
N VAL A 142 -18.07 -15.27 23.76
CA VAL A 142 -18.35 -16.57 23.13
C VAL A 142 -17.54 -17.67 23.81
N TYR A 143 -16.27 -17.43 24.11
CA TYR A 143 -15.44 -18.40 24.83
C TYR A 143 -15.86 -18.54 26.30
N GLN A 144 -16.28 -17.45 26.95
CA GLN A 144 -16.87 -17.50 28.29
C GLN A 144 -18.16 -18.33 28.30
N PHE A 145 -19.05 -18.13 27.34
CA PHE A 145 -20.26 -18.93 27.17
C PHE A 145 -19.94 -20.42 27.05
N TYR A 146 -19.02 -20.80 26.16
CA TYR A 146 -18.65 -22.22 26.01
C TYR A 146 -17.95 -22.82 27.24
N ARG A 147 -17.19 -22.01 28.01
CA ARG A 147 -16.62 -22.43 29.30
C ARG A 147 -17.70 -22.70 30.35
N LEU A 148 -18.69 -21.81 30.45
CA LEU A 148 -19.84 -21.97 31.36
C LEU A 148 -20.72 -23.18 31.00
N CYS A 149 -20.79 -23.53 29.71
CA CYS A 149 -21.53 -24.70 29.24
C CYS A 149 -20.77 -26.03 29.36
N GLU A 150 -19.59 -26.06 29.98
CA GLU A 150 -18.77 -27.27 30.22
C GLU A 150 -18.56 -28.15 28.98
N VAL A 151 -18.46 -27.56 27.78
CA VAL A 151 -18.40 -28.34 26.54
C VAL A 151 -17.05 -29.09 26.45
N PRO A 152 -17.03 -30.44 26.48
CA PRO A 152 -15.83 -31.22 26.77
C PRO A 152 -14.70 -31.11 25.75
N TYR A 153 -14.99 -30.72 24.50
CA TYR A 153 -13.99 -30.56 23.44
C TYR A 153 -13.28 -29.19 23.40
N MET A 154 -13.64 -28.25 24.27
CA MET A 154 -13.08 -26.88 24.30
C MET A 154 -12.22 -26.60 25.55
N ILE A 155 -12.04 -27.57 26.45
CA ILE A 155 -11.44 -27.35 27.79
C ILE A 155 -9.90 -27.22 27.75
N ASN A 156 -9.23 -27.68 26.68
CA ASN A 156 -7.76 -27.61 26.56
C ASN A 156 -7.29 -26.47 25.64
N PHE A 157 -7.39 -25.22 26.10
CA PHE A 157 -6.80 -24.06 25.42
C PHE A 157 -5.27 -23.92 25.63
N GLU A 158 -4.65 -24.73 26.49
CA GLU A 158 -3.21 -24.64 26.78
C GLU A 158 -2.30 -24.96 25.58
N ASN A 159 -2.85 -25.57 24.52
CA ASN A 159 -2.11 -25.98 23.32
C ASN A 159 -2.59 -25.32 22.01
N VAL A 160 -3.42 -24.27 22.07
CA VAL A 160 -3.65 -23.44 20.88
C VAL A 160 -2.45 -22.51 20.70
N CYS A 161 -1.67 -22.79 19.66
CA CYS A 161 -0.45 -22.10 19.28
C CYS A 161 -0.66 -20.57 19.14
N CYS A 162 -0.34 -19.85 20.22
CA CYS A 162 0.45 -18.62 20.27
C CYS A 162 0.66 -18.25 21.76
N LYS A 163 1.47 -19.07 22.46
CA LYS A 163 1.99 -18.74 23.79
C LYS A 163 2.99 -17.58 23.66
N ILE A 164 2.54 -16.36 23.94
CA ILE A 164 3.32 -15.41 24.74
C ILE A 164 2.41 -15.00 25.89
N ALA A 165 2.90 -15.20 27.11
CA ALA A 165 2.16 -15.00 28.35
C ALA A 165 1.70 -13.55 28.51
N PHE A 166 0.40 -13.37 28.71
CA PHE A 166 -0.15 -12.16 29.29
C PHE A 166 0.23 -12.21 30.78
N LYS A 167 1.18 -11.37 31.20
CA LYS A 167 1.30 -11.03 32.62
C LYS A 167 0.28 -9.93 32.87
N GLU A 168 -0.74 -10.24 33.66
CA GLU A 168 -1.55 -9.25 34.35
C GLU A 168 -0.63 -8.53 35.32
N ASP A 169 -0.29 -7.27 35.04
CA ASP A 169 -0.01 -6.27 36.05
C ASP A 169 -0.20 -4.88 35.41
N ASN A 170 -1.05 -4.08 36.06
CA ASN A 170 -1.43 -2.70 35.77
C ASN A 170 -2.41 -2.49 34.60
N ILE A 171 -3.69 -2.34 34.97
CA ILE A 171 -4.67 -1.55 34.20
C ILE A 171 -4.03 -0.18 33.96
N THR A 172 -3.58 0.05 32.73
CA THR A 172 -3.24 1.37 32.22
C THR A 172 -4.48 1.93 31.56
N GLU A 173 -4.84 3.15 31.92
CA GLU A 173 -5.86 3.94 31.22
C GLU A 173 -5.58 3.86 29.71
N VAL A 174 -6.59 3.41 28.95
CA VAL A 174 -6.52 3.42 27.50
C VAL A 174 -6.66 4.87 27.06
N HIS A 175 -5.54 5.59 27.01
CA HIS A 175 -5.43 6.76 26.17
C HIS A 175 -5.42 6.27 24.72
N ILE A 176 -6.55 6.44 24.04
CA ILE A 176 -6.59 6.39 22.58
C ILE A 176 -5.83 7.63 22.11
N ASN A 177 -4.55 7.46 21.80
CA ASN A 177 -3.76 8.49 21.13
C ASN A 177 -4.40 8.78 19.78
N GLU A 178 -5.10 9.92 19.66
CA GLU A 178 -5.67 10.43 18.41
C GLU A 178 -4.59 10.76 17.35
N GLU A 179 -3.31 10.75 17.73
CA GLU A 179 -2.17 11.13 16.88
C GLU A 179 -1.47 9.97 16.17
N ASN A 180 -1.74 8.70 16.52
CA ASN A 180 -1.10 7.55 15.85
C ASN A 180 -2.04 6.87 14.86
N PHE A 181 -2.21 7.51 13.69
CA PHE A 181 -2.80 6.92 12.49
C PHE A 181 -1.73 6.25 11.60
N THR A 182 -0.80 5.54 12.23
CA THR A 182 0.25 4.68 11.65
C THR A 182 0.08 3.31 12.31
N GLU A 183 0.02 2.16 11.65
CA GLU A 183 0.20 1.68 10.30
C GLU A 183 -0.81 0.53 10.11
N SER A 184 -1.42 0.42 8.93
CA SER A 184 -2.08 -0.82 8.51
C SER A 184 -1.22 -1.46 7.44
N ASP A 185 -1.05 -2.79 7.48
CA ASP A 185 -0.16 -3.63 6.66
C ASP A 185 -0.09 -3.33 5.14
N SER A 186 -1.04 -2.59 4.57
CA SER A 186 -0.99 -2.14 3.16
C SER A 186 -0.16 -0.87 2.91
N ASP A 187 0.14 -0.10 3.95
CA ASP A 187 0.94 1.13 3.87
C ASP A 187 2.41 0.88 4.24
N ILE A 188 2.71 -0.23 4.95
CA ILE A 188 4.09 -0.71 5.17
C ILE A 188 4.73 -1.07 3.82
N GLU A 189 4.03 -1.77 2.92
CA GLU A 189 4.53 -2.04 1.56
C GLU A 189 4.81 -0.75 0.75
N LYS A 190 4.11 0.36 1.03
CA LYS A 190 4.32 1.64 0.34
C LYS A 190 5.43 2.49 0.97
N SER A 191 5.56 2.45 2.30
CA SER A 191 6.67 3.00 3.06
C SER A 191 7.97 2.27 2.69
N GLU A 192 7.95 0.94 2.66
CA GLU A 192 9.02 0.08 2.19
C GLU A 192 9.30 0.30 0.70
N PHE A 193 8.28 0.53 -0.13
CA PHE A 193 8.46 0.93 -1.53
C PHE A 193 9.14 2.30 -1.69
N PHE A 194 8.78 3.31 -0.87
CA PHE A 194 9.41 4.63 -0.88
C PHE A 194 10.83 4.58 -0.28
N LEU A 195 11.05 3.80 0.77
CA LEU A 195 12.37 3.50 1.30
C LEU A 195 13.22 2.77 0.27
N ASN A 196 12.66 1.82 -0.49
CA ASN A 196 13.33 1.16 -1.61
C ASN A 196 13.63 2.13 -2.76
N PHE A 197 12.77 3.11 -3.03
CA PHE A 197 13.05 4.20 -3.98
C PHE A 197 14.22 5.06 -3.53
N LEU A 198 14.25 5.42 -2.24
CA LEU A 198 15.31 6.19 -1.63
C LEU A 198 16.60 5.38 -1.54
N ASN A 199 16.54 4.08 -1.28
CA ASN A 199 17.67 3.16 -1.31
C ASN A 199 18.20 2.99 -2.75
N GLU A 200 17.32 2.93 -3.76
CA GLU A 200 17.70 2.98 -5.18
C GLU A 200 18.38 4.32 -5.57
N LEU A 201 17.96 5.44 -4.97
CA LEU A 201 18.60 6.75 -5.11
C LEU A 201 19.94 6.82 -4.34
N ASP A 202 20.01 6.23 -3.16
CA ASP A 202 21.16 6.21 -2.25
C ASP A 202 22.25 5.24 -2.71
N HIS A 203 21.94 4.24 -3.52
CA HIS A 203 22.92 3.49 -4.31
C HIS A 203 23.70 4.39 -5.27
N THR A 204 23.24 5.62 -5.49
CA THR A 204 24.01 6.68 -6.13
C THR A 204 24.57 7.71 -5.18
N TYR A 205 23.91 8.14 -4.11
CA TYR A 205 24.49 9.11 -3.16
C TYR A 205 23.77 9.07 -1.80
N THR A 206 24.19 8.25 -0.86
CA THR A 206 24.02 8.61 0.55
C THR A 206 25.25 9.35 1.01
N CYS A 207 25.10 10.33 1.90
CA CYS A 207 26.14 11.01 2.67
C CYS A 207 25.68 10.87 4.12
N THR A 208 26.55 10.44 5.02
CA THR A 208 26.34 10.50 6.47
C THR A 208 27.53 11.26 7.00
N SER A 209 27.23 12.39 7.62
CA SER A 209 28.13 13.44 8.08
C SER A 209 29.40 12.92 8.74
N SER A 210 30.48 13.61 8.41
CA SER A 210 31.78 13.63 9.06
C SER A 210 31.71 13.56 10.59
N GLU A 211 32.63 12.78 11.16
CA GLU A 211 33.13 12.76 12.56
C GLU A 211 32.75 11.58 13.48
N GLN A 212 31.89 10.64 13.10
CA GLN A 212 31.73 9.43 13.90
C GLN A 212 32.54 8.27 13.33
N ILE A 213 33.64 7.97 14.02
CA ILE A 213 34.32 6.69 14.03
C ILE A 213 33.28 5.58 13.84
N LEU A 214 33.41 4.85 12.73
CA LEU A 214 32.68 3.66 12.36
C LEU A 214 32.34 2.83 13.61
N ASP A 215 31.06 2.82 14.03
CA ASP A 215 30.60 1.94 15.09
C ASP A 215 30.91 0.50 14.67
N LEU A 216 31.75 -0.18 15.44
CA LEU A 216 32.22 -1.53 15.14
C LEU A 216 31.04 -2.47 14.90
N ASN A 217 29.97 -2.36 15.71
CA ASN A 217 28.81 -3.21 15.53
C ASN A 217 28.14 -2.96 14.18
N THR A 218 27.95 -1.69 13.80
CA THR A 218 27.39 -1.32 12.49
C THR A 218 28.23 -1.86 11.33
N VAL A 219 29.55 -1.69 11.37
CA VAL A 219 30.48 -2.13 10.30
C VAL A 219 30.49 -3.62 10.13
N PHE A 220 30.56 -4.35 11.24
CA PHE A 220 30.62 -5.80 11.20
C PHE A 220 29.26 -6.42 10.89
N ASN A 221 28.16 -5.77 11.28
CA ASN A 221 26.82 -6.17 10.83
C ASN A 221 26.65 -5.94 9.33
N GLU A 222 27.12 -4.82 8.78
CA GLU A 222 27.14 -4.58 7.33
C GLU A 222 28.01 -5.61 6.59
N ALA A 223 29.20 -5.93 7.12
CA ALA A 223 30.06 -6.96 6.54
C ALA A 223 29.46 -8.38 6.60
N CYS A 224 28.56 -8.64 7.57
CA CYS A 224 27.87 -9.92 7.70
C CYS A 224 26.59 -10.02 6.85
N GLN A 225 26.07 -8.91 6.30
CA GLN A 225 24.88 -8.94 5.44
C GLN A 225 25.05 -9.83 4.21
N ASP A 226 26.26 -9.89 3.65
CA ASP A 226 26.58 -10.72 2.49
C ASP A 226 26.45 -12.24 2.77
N PHE A 227 26.28 -12.64 4.04
CA PHE A 227 26.17 -14.03 4.48
C PHE A 227 24.76 -14.41 4.98
N ILE A 228 23.81 -13.49 5.03
CA ILE A 228 22.42 -13.75 5.43
C ILE A 228 21.76 -14.70 4.42
N ASP A 229 20.95 -15.65 4.90
CA ASP A 229 20.29 -16.70 4.10
C ASP A 229 21.26 -17.67 3.40
N THR A 230 22.54 -17.67 3.79
CA THR A 230 23.54 -18.65 3.31
C THR A 230 23.78 -19.75 4.36
N PRO A 231 24.20 -20.97 3.97
CA PRO A 231 24.60 -22.01 4.92
C PRO A 231 25.73 -21.61 5.89
N GLU A 232 26.41 -20.48 5.62
CA GLU A 232 27.57 -19.98 6.33
C GLU A 232 27.23 -18.86 7.33
N GLU A 233 25.97 -18.43 7.42
CA GLU A 233 25.48 -17.33 8.28
C GLU A 233 25.87 -17.54 9.76
N ASN A 234 25.67 -18.73 10.29
CA ASN A 234 26.02 -19.07 11.68
C ASN A 234 27.54 -18.98 11.93
N ASN A 235 28.37 -19.30 10.94
CA ASN A 235 29.83 -19.22 11.05
C ASN A 235 30.32 -17.78 10.98
N ALA A 236 29.66 -16.94 10.17
CA ALA A 236 29.92 -15.51 10.09
C ALA A 236 29.55 -14.81 11.41
N GLU A 237 28.37 -15.10 11.96
CA GLU A 237 27.88 -14.53 13.23
C GLU A 237 28.78 -14.94 14.42
N THR A 238 29.20 -16.21 14.47
CA THR A 238 30.15 -16.70 15.48
C THR A 238 31.53 -16.04 15.36
N SER A 239 31.99 -15.80 14.12
CA SER A 239 33.29 -15.16 13.87
C SER A 239 33.26 -13.66 14.16
N LYS A 240 32.14 -12.99 13.88
CA LYS A 240 31.87 -11.60 14.27
C LYS A 240 32.01 -11.42 15.78
N ASN A 241 31.30 -12.24 16.56
CA ASN A 241 31.29 -12.13 18.02
C ASN A 241 32.70 -12.32 18.61
N LYS A 242 33.49 -13.28 18.09
CA LYS A 242 34.89 -13.50 18.49
C LYS A 242 35.84 -12.36 18.12
N LEU A 243 35.56 -11.63 17.04
CA LEU A 243 36.35 -10.46 16.65
C LEU A 243 36.03 -9.25 17.54
N LEU A 244 34.76 -9.09 17.92
CA LEU A 244 34.30 -8.02 18.81
C LEU A 244 34.84 -8.18 20.25
N GLU A 245 35.17 -9.40 20.70
CA GLU A 245 35.89 -9.64 21.96
C GLU A 245 37.27 -8.95 22.03
N LYS A 246 37.88 -8.60 20.89
CA LYS A 246 39.18 -7.92 20.77
C LYS A 246 39.05 -6.45 20.34
N GLU A 247 38.03 -5.76 20.86
CA GLU A 247 37.58 -4.42 20.45
C GLU A 247 38.71 -3.37 20.35
N SER A 248 39.60 -3.29 21.35
CA SER A 248 40.68 -2.30 21.40
C SER A 248 41.76 -2.51 20.33
N PHE A 249 42.09 -3.77 20.00
CA PHE A 249 43.04 -4.11 18.94
C PHE A 249 42.41 -3.92 17.56
N LEU A 250 41.12 -4.24 17.44
CA LEU A 250 40.33 -4.10 16.21
C LEU A 250 40.20 -2.63 15.78
N MET A 251 39.94 -1.73 16.73
CA MET A 251 39.90 -0.28 16.47
C MET A 251 41.24 0.26 15.97
N LYS A 252 42.34 -0.17 16.58
CA LYS A 252 43.69 0.22 16.15
C LYS A 252 44.00 -0.30 14.75
N TRP A 253 43.59 -1.54 14.46
CA TRP A 253 43.76 -2.15 13.14
C TRP A 253 42.96 -1.41 12.08
N LEU A 254 41.67 -1.12 12.32
CA LEU A 254 40.80 -0.38 11.39
C LEU A 254 41.37 0.98 11.01
N LYS A 255 41.87 1.74 12.01
CA LYS A 255 42.49 3.04 11.77
C LYS A 255 43.70 2.93 10.82
N VAL A 256 44.59 1.97 11.07
CA VAL A 256 45.76 1.71 10.22
C VAL A 256 45.35 1.30 8.81
N GLN A 257 44.29 0.50 8.66
CA GLN A 257 43.81 0.11 7.33
C GLN A 257 43.15 1.27 6.57
N ASN A 258 42.38 2.11 7.26
CA ASN A 258 41.76 3.29 6.67
C ASN A 258 42.81 4.28 6.13
N ASP A 259 43.86 4.55 6.92
CA ASP A 259 44.96 5.43 6.53
C ASP A 259 45.69 4.91 5.28
N LYS A 260 45.91 3.58 5.18
CA LYS A 260 46.52 2.96 4.00
C LYS A 260 45.65 3.06 2.76
N VAL A 261 44.35 2.79 2.87
CA VAL A 261 43.42 2.90 1.72
C VAL A 261 43.35 4.36 1.24
N LEU A 262 43.38 5.31 2.15
CA LEU A 262 43.42 6.74 1.85
C LEU A 262 44.73 7.14 1.15
N GLU A 263 45.88 6.64 1.60
CA GLU A 263 47.17 6.87 0.94
C GLU A 263 47.20 6.29 -0.49
N MET A 264 46.67 5.08 -0.68
CA MET A 264 46.55 4.42 -1.98
C MET A 264 45.67 5.24 -2.94
N PHE A 265 44.56 5.79 -2.42
CA PHE A 265 43.69 6.67 -3.17
C PHE A 265 44.40 7.97 -3.57
N ASN A 266 45.02 8.66 -2.61
CA ASN A 266 45.73 9.92 -2.82
C ASN A 266 46.90 9.79 -3.81
N THR A 267 47.62 8.66 -3.77
CA THR A 267 48.72 8.36 -4.71
C THR A 267 48.21 8.21 -6.15
N CYS A 268 46.98 7.71 -6.35
CA CYS A 268 46.35 7.61 -7.67
C CYS A 268 45.70 8.92 -8.13
N SER A 269 45.50 9.87 -7.21
CA SER A 269 44.80 11.14 -7.44
C SER A 269 45.70 12.32 -7.83
N LYS A 270 47.03 12.14 -7.92
CA LYS A 270 47.98 13.27 -7.99
C LYS A 270 47.61 14.33 -9.07
N GLU A 271 47.43 15.56 -8.59
CA GLU A 271 47.45 16.87 -9.28
C GLU A 271 46.37 17.23 -10.32
N GLN A 272 45.31 16.44 -10.54
CA GLN A 272 44.26 16.84 -11.50
C GLN A 272 42.89 17.08 -10.86
N MET A 273 42.32 18.26 -11.15
CA MET A 273 40.95 18.70 -10.79
C MET A 273 39.83 17.81 -11.37
N THR A 274 40.14 16.80 -12.19
CA THR A 274 39.14 15.92 -12.81
C THR A 274 39.57 14.45 -12.76
N PHE A 275 38.73 13.60 -12.16
CA PHE A 275 39.00 12.17 -12.03
C PHE A 275 38.65 11.40 -13.32
N LYS A 276 39.62 10.67 -13.90
CA LYS A 276 39.43 9.84 -15.10
C LYS A 276 39.24 8.37 -14.71
N GLN A 277 38.47 7.62 -15.51
CA GLN A 277 38.17 6.18 -15.31
C GLN A 277 39.43 5.30 -15.17
N LYS A 278 40.54 5.69 -15.80
CA LYS A 278 41.83 5.02 -15.68
C LYS A 278 42.38 5.04 -14.23
N MET A 279 42.15 6.13 -13.49
CA MET A 279 42.63 6.30 -12.12
C MET A 279 41.87 5.42 -11.12
N PHE A 280 40.56 5.22 -11.32
CA PHE A 280 39.79 4.22 -10.57
C PHE A 280 40.34 2.81 -10.83
N THR A 281 40.62 2.50 -12.08
CA THR A 281 41.17 1.18 -12.45
C THR A 281 42.52 0.93 -11.77
N GLU A 282 43.40 1.93 -11.72
CA GLU A 282 44.68 1.87 -11.02
C GLU A 282 44.51 1.73 -9.50
N PHE A 283 43.58 2.47 -8.89
CA PHE A 283 43.25 2.36 -7.47
C PHE A 283 42.72 0.96 -7.12
N TYR A 284 41.74 0.43 -7.85
CA TYR A 284 41.21 -0.92 -7.63
C TYR A 284 42.29 -1.98 -7.82
N THR A 285 43.21 -1.79 -8.76
CA THR A 285 44.33 -2.71 -8.97
C THR A 285 45.27 -2.72 -7.76
N LYS A 286 45.70 -1.54 -7.28
CA LYS A 286 46.54 -1.43 -6.09
C LYS A 286 45.85 -2.01 -4.85
N PHE A 287 44.57 -1.69 -4.63
CA PHE A 287 43.78 -2.20 -3.51
C PHE A 287 43.71 -3.73 -3.50
N ASN A 288 43.40 -4.34 -4.65
CA ASN A 288 43.35 -5.79 -4.78
C ASN A 288 44.73 -6.45 -4.64
N MET A 289 45.81 -5.77 -5.04
CA MET A 289 47.18 -6.24 -4.77
C MET A 289 47.51 -6.22 -3.28
N TYR A 290 47.07 -5.18 -2.55
CA TYR A 290 47.26 -5.08 -1.10
C TYR A 290 46.53 -6.21 -0.34
N LEU A 291 45.28 -6.51 -0.68
CA LEU A 291 44.53 -7.61 -0.05
C LEU A 291 45.20 -8.99 -0.25
N LYS A 292 46.00 -9.15 -1.30
CA LYS A 292 46.76 -10.37 -1.61
C LYS A 292 48.20 -10.34 -1.07
N SER A 293 48.61 -9.24 -0.44
CA SER A 293 49.98 -9.06 0.04
C SER A 293 50.25 -9.84 1.34
N SER A 294 51.51 -10.21 1.54
CA SER A 294 52.00 -10.78 2.81
C SER A 294 51.87 -9.79 3.98
N GLU A 295 51.82 -8.49 3.66
CA GLU A 295 51.63 -7.41 4.63
C GLU A 295 50.22 -7.41 5.22
N PHE A 296 49.18 -7.48 4.37
CA PHE A 296 47.80 -7.60 4.83
C PHE A 296 47.59 -8.89 5.62
N GLU A 297 48.14 -10.00 5.13
CA GLU A 297 48.07 -11.28 5.83
C GLU A 297 48.73 -11.24 7.21
N SER A 298 49.87 -10.57 7.35
CA SER A 298 50.54 -10.37 8.64
C SER A 298 49.74 -9.46 9.57
N SER A 299 48.98 -8.51 9.04
CA SER A 299 48.12 -7.62 9.83
C SER A 299 46.88 -8.33 10.40
N VAL A 300 46.41 -9.39 9.73
CA VAL A 300 45.21 -10.14 10.10
C VAL A 300 45.51 -11.29 11.07
N LYS A 301 46.70 -11.90 10.99
CA LYS A 301 47.12 -13.02 11.87
C LYS A 301 46.92 -12.78 13.38
N PRO A 302 47.20 -11.60 13.96
CA PRO A 302 46.98 -11.35 15.39
C PRO A 302 45.49 -11.31 15.80
N LEU A 303 44.62 -10.95 14.86
CA LEU A 303 43.16 -10.92 15.06
C LEU A 303 42.57 -12.33 14.97
N ILE A 304 43.18 -13.20 14.17
CA ILE A 304 42.60 -14.46 13.73
C ILE A 304 43.56 -15.62 13.96
N HIS A 305 43.27 -16.44 14.97
CA HIS A 305 43.95 -17.73 15.19
C HIS A 305 43.44 -18.78 14.18
N GLU A 306 43.81 -18.63 12.90
CA GLU A 306 43.52 -19.56 11.78
C GLU A 306 42.03 -19.78 11.44
N ASN A 307 41.13 -18.88 11.84
CA ASN A 307 39.73 -18.92 11.39
C ASN A 307 39.57 -18.34 9.98
N LYS A 308 39.33 -19.21 8.99
CA LYS A 308 39.07 -18.86 7.58
C LYS A 308 37.93 -17.84 7.42
N PHE A 309 36.87 -17.95 8.21
CA PHE A 309 35.69 -17.05 8.14
C PHE A 309 36.00 -15.66 8.69
N GLY A 310 36.79 -15.56 9.75
CA GLY A 310 37.24 -14.26 10.24
C GLY A 310 38.02 -13.48 9.16
N LYS A 311 38.85 -14.19 8.36
CA LYS A 311 39.62 -13.55 7.28
C LYS A 311 38.70 -13.02 6.18
N GLN A 312 37.63 -13.74 5.87
CA GLN A 312 36.61 -13.29 4.91
C GLN A 312 35.86 -12.05 5.41
N ILE A 313 35.47 -12.02 6.69
CA ILE A 313 34.84 -10.86 7.30
C ILE A 313 35.77 -9.64 7.26
N LEU A 314 37.05 -9.79 7.63
CA LEU A 314 38.00 -8.67 7.59
C LEU A 314 38.28 -8.19 6.16
N VAL A 315 38.21 -9.07 5.15
CA VAL A 315 38.27 -8.66 3.74
C VAL A 315 37.02 -7.87 3.34
N ALA A 316 35.82 -8.30 3.75
CA ALA A 316 34.59 -7.54 3.52
C ALA A 316 34.66 -6.14 4.17
N VAL A 317 35.19 -6.06 5.39
CA VAL A 317 35.46 -4.79 6.08
C VAL A 317 36.41 -3.89 5.28
N MET A 318 37.45 -4.43 4.64
CA MET A 318 38.32 -3.63 3.77
C MET A 318 37.59 -3.05 2.56
N PHE A 319 36.63 -3.77 1.98
CA PHE A 319 35.79 -3.25 0.89
C PHE A 319 34.84 -2.15 1.38
N LEU A 320 34.36 -2.23 2.62
CA LEU A 320 33.59 -1.14 3.25
C LEU A 320 34.46 0.12 3.45
N ILE A 321 35.70 -0.04 3.93
CA ILE A 321 36.67 1.06 4.05
C ILE A 321 36.94 1.69 2.67
N GLN A 322 37.16 0.87 1.64
CA GLN A 322 37.34 1.34 0.26
C GLN A 322 36.16 2.18 -0.22
N LYS A 323 34.94 1.71 0.04
CA LYS A 323 33.70 2.41 -0.32
C LYS A 323 33.58 3.76 0.40
N HIS A 324 33.99 3.82 1.67
CA HIS A 324 34.01 5.05 2.45
C HIS A 324 34.98 6.08 1.87
N VAL A 325 36.23 5.69 1.61
CA VAL A 325 37.26 6.60 1.04
C VAL A 325 36.84 7.16 -0.33
N LEU A 326 36.25 6.33 -1.19
CA LEU A 326 35.77 6.77 -2.50
C LEU A 326 34.60 7.76 -2.41
N ARG A 327 33.77 7.63 -1.38
CA ARG A 327 32.62 8.50 -1.12
C ARG A 327 33.06 9.87 -0.64
N ASP A 328 33.97 9.93 0.34
CA ASP A 328 34.55 11.19 0.84
C ASP A 328 35.21 11.99 -0.29
N ALA A 329 35.90 11.28 -1.20
CA ALA A 329 36.49 11.88 -2.38
C ALA A 329 35.44 12.35 -3.41
N SER A 330 34.34 11.60 -3.59
CA SER A 330 33.23 12.01 -4.46
C SER A 330 32.54 13.27 -3.95
N ASP A 331 32.31 13.39 -2.64
CA ASP A 331 31.68 14.56 -2.03
C ASP A 331 32.54 15.81 -2.21
N SER A 332 33.87 15.66 -2.17
CA SER A 332 34.84 16.73 -2.47
C SER A 332 34.82 17.17 -3.95
N LEU A 333 34.53 16.24 -4.87
CA LEU A 333 34.47 16.48 -6.33
C LEU A 333 33.10 17.02 -6.82
N GLN A 334 32.02 16.80 -6.06
CA GLN A 334 30.66 17.20 -6.45
C GLN A 334 30.40 18.71 -6.44
N SER A 335 31.29 19.53 -5.88
CA SER A 335 31.21 20.98 -5.97
C SER A 335 31.36 21.53 -7.40
N THR A 336 31.75 20.70 -8.38
CA THR A 336 31.93 21.12 -9.80
C THR A 336 31.27 20.20 -10.83
N GLY A 337 30.47 19.21 -10.42
CA GLY A 337 29.73 18.34 -11.34
C GLY A 337 28.40 18.97 -11.78
N GLN A 338 28.24 19.25 -13.08
CA GLN A 338 26.99 19.76 -13.67
C GLN A 338 25.77 18.99 -13.15
N SER A 339 24.93 19.67 -12.36
CA SER A 339 23.65 19.13 -11.91
C SER A 339 22.75 18.91 -13.12
N VAL A 340 22.17 17.70 -13.22
CA VAL A 340 21.12 17.43 -14.19
C VAL A 340 19.92 18.32 -13.82
N GLN A 341 19.77 19.45 -14.50
CA GLN A 341 18.60 20.30 -14.37
C GLN A 341 17.43 19.67 -15.13
N ILE A 342 16.63 18.86 -14.44
CA ILE A 342 15.29 18.53 -14.91
C ILE A 342 14.43 19.74 -14.55
N ASN A 343 14.21 20.64 -15.50
CA ASN A 343 13.22 21.70 -15.33
C ASN A 343 11.85 21.04 -15.17
N CYS A 344 11.27 21.10 -13.96
CA CYS A 344 9.83 20.94 -13.80
C CYS A 344 9.18 22.15 -14.48
N PRO A 345 8.31 21.98 -15.48
CA PRO A 345 7.54 23.11 -16.01
C PRO A 345 6.51 23.49 -14.94
N ILE A 346 6.83 24.54 -14.17
CA ILE A 346 6.02 25.02 -13.03
C ILE A 346 4.72 25.69 -13.51
N ASN A 347 4.61 26.07 -14.79
CA ASN A 347 3.50 26.87 -15.35
C ASN A 347 2.76 26.21 -16.54
N MET A 348 2.64 24.88 -16.59
CA MET A 348 1.82 24.23 -17.62
C MET A 348 0.40 24.01 -17.08
N GLU A 349 -0.60 24.63 -17.72
CA GLU A 349 -2.01 24.35 -17.46
C GLU A 349 -2.26 22.84 -17.47
N ILE A 350 -2.99 22.35 -16.47
CA ILE A 350 -3.26 20.92 -16.34
C ILE A 350 -4.18 20.55 -17.52
N SER A 351 -3.70 19.70 -18.43
CA SER A 351 -4.52 19.20 -19.55
C SER A 351 -5.86 18.63 -19.06
N ALA A 352 -6.91 18.68 -19.87
CA ALA A 352 -8.23 18.13 -19.54
C ALA A 352 -8.17 16.68 -19.01
N GLY A 353 -7.33 15.82 -19.61
CA GLY A 353 -7.11 14.45 -19.11
C GLY A 353 -6.39 14.39 -17.75
N GLY A 354 -5.52 15.36 -17.46
CA GLY A 354 -4.91 15.55 -16.15
C GLY A 354 -5.93 15.97 -15.09
N ARG A 355 -6.82 16.91 -15.42
CA ARG A 355 -7.93 17.35 -14.55
C ARG A 355 -8.88 16.20 -14.22
N GLY A 356 -9.24 15.39 -15.23
CA GLY A 356 -10.03 14.17 -15.03
C GLY A 356 -9.34 13.12 -14.13
N LYS A 357 -8.01 12.99 -14.21
CA LYS A 357 -7.23 12.13 -13.30
C LYS A 357 -7.27 12.67 -11.86
N ILE A 358 -7.18 13.98 -11.66
CA ILE A 358 -7.27 14.61 -10.32
C ILE A 358 -8.64 14.33 -9.71
N ARG A 359 -9.72 14.54 -10.47
CA ARG A 359 -11.08 14.23 -10.02
C ARG A 359 -11.26 12.76 -9.61
N TYR A 360 -10.72 11.84 -10.41
CA TYR A 360 -10.69 10.41 -10.08
C TYR A 360 -9.95 10.12 -8.76
N ILE A 361 -8.77 10.71 -8.57
CA ILE A 361 -7.97 10.53 -7.35
C ILE A 361 -8.71 11.12 -6.14
N GLY A 362 -9.31 12.31 -6.29
CA GLY A 362 -10.11 12.95 -5.24
C GLY A 362 -11.26 12.06 -4.78
N GLY A 363 -12.03 11.50 -5.73
CA GLY A 363 -13.09 10.53 -5.43
C GLY A 363 -12.57 9.28 -4.70
N TYR A 364 -11.43 8.74 -5.12
CA TYR A 364 -10.77 7.64 -4.41
C TYR A 364 -10.36 8.01 -2.97
N VAL A 365 -9.81 9.21 -2.76
CA VAL A 365 -9.36 9.68 -1.44
C VAL A 365 -10.55 9.81 -0.49
N ILE A 366 -11.63 10.46 -0.91
CA ILE A 366 -12.88 10.60 -0.12
C ILE A 366 -13.45 9.22 0.22
N ALA A 367 -13.56 8.33 -0.76
CA ALA A 367 -14.04 6.96 -0.56
C ALA A 367 -13.18 6.19 0.45
N LYS A 368 -11.85 6.37 0.39
CA LYS A 368 -10.90 5.69 1.28
C LYS A 368 -10.97 6.24 2.71
N CYS A 369 -11.08 7.56 2.89
CA CYS A 369 -11.33 8.19 4.19
C CYS A 369 -12.60 7.62 4.82
N ARG A 370 -13.70 7.63 4.06
CA ARG A 370 -15.00 7.14 4.49
C ARG A 370 -14.95 5.66 4.88
N TYR A 371 -14.30 4.82 4.07
CA TYR A 371 -14.11 3.41 4.37
C TYR A 371 -13.33 3.18 5.67
N LYS A 372 -12.22 3.90 5.88
CA LYS A 372 -11.43 3.78 7.12
C LYS A 372 -12.26 4.14 8.35
N LEU A 373 -12.97 5.27 8.32
CA LEU A 373 -13.83 5.70 9.43
C LEU A 373 -14.98 4.71 9.68
N THR A 374 -15.65 4.25 8.63
CA THR A 374 -16.74 3.25 8.73
C THR A 374 -16.24 1.95 9.35
N LYS A 375 -15.04 1.50 8.99
CA LYS A 375 -14.43 0.29 9.56
C LYS A 375 -14.12 0.48 11.05
N THR A 376 -13.59 1.64 11.45
CA THR A 376 -13.35 1.96 12.86
C THR A 376 -14.66 1.98 13.66
N ILE A 377 -15.72 2.59 13.10
CA ILE A 377 -17.06 2.58 13.71
C ILE A 377 -17.56 1.15 13.91
N GLN A 378 -17.44 0.29 12.91
CA GLN A 378 -17.89 -1.10 12.98
C GLN A 378 -17.15 -1.90 14.06
N ASN A 379 -15.86 -1.64 14.23
CA ASN A 379 -15.07 -2.30 15.28
C ASN A 379 -15.47 -1.83 16.69
N ASN A 380 -15.91 -0.57 16.82
CA ASN A 380 -16.12 0.07 18.13
C ASN A 380 -17.61 0.15 18.55
N LEU A 381 -18.56 -0.26 17.68
CA LEU A 381 -20.01 -0.04 17.86
C LEU A 381 -20.60 -0.65 19.15
N PHE A 382 -19.96 -1.70 19.68
CA PHE A 382 -20.44 -2.47 20.84
C PHE A 382 -19.44 -2.45 22.02
N VAL A 383 -18.42 -1.59 21.97
CA VAL A 383 -17.44 -1.47 23.05
C VAL A 383 -17.98 -0.49 24.10
N PRO A 384 -18.16 -0.92 25.37
CA PRO A 384 -18.61 -0.02 26.44
C PRO A 384 -17.65 1.17 26.62
N GLY A 385 -18.18 2.38 26.80
CA GLY A 385 -17.40 3.60 26.98
C GLY A 385 -17.07 4.38 25.70
N LEU A 386 -17.05 3.74 24.52
CA LEU A 386 -16.67 4.39 23.24
C LEU A 386 -17.84 5.03 22.47
N VAL A 387 -19.03 5.13 23.09
CA VAL A 387 -20.23 5.70 22.45
C VAL A 387 -20.04 7.15 21.97
N PRO A 388 -19.39 8.06 22.74
CA PRO A 388 -19.13 9.43 22.29
C PRO A 388 -18.21 9.50 21.07
N GLU A 389 -17.14 8.68 21.05
CA GLU A 389 -16.20 8.62 19.93
C GLU A 389 -16.84 8.05 18.66
N VAL A 390 -17.65 7.00 18.80
CA VAL A 390 -18.42 6.45 17.67
C VAL A 390 -19.38 7.51 17.10
N ARG A 391 -19.94 8.39 17.94
CA ARG A 391 -20.78 9.51 17.49
C ARG A 391 -19.97 10.54 16.70
N GLN A 392 -18.78 10.91 17.17
CA GLN A 392 -17.86 11.80 16.44
C GLN A 392 -17.40 11.20 15.10
N LEU A 393 -17.06 9.90 15.07
CA LEU A 393 -16.68 9.20 13.84
C LEU A 393 -17.83 9.15 12.84
N LYS A 394 -19.06 8.89 13.30
CA LYS A 394 -20.27 8.95 12.46
C LYS A 394 -20.49 10.35 11.88
N PHE A 395 -20.26 11.39 12.68
CA PHE A 395 -20.36 12.77 12.21
C PHE A 395 -19.35 13.06 11.10
N ARG A 396 -18.09 12.61 11.24
CA ARG A 396 -17.07 12.71 10.17
C ARG A 396 -17.47 11.92 8.91
N VAL A 397 -18.11 10.76 9.04
CA VAL A 397 -18.63 9.99 7.90
C VAL A 397 -19.74 10.76 7.18
N ASN A 398 -20.64 11.42 7.91
CA ASN A 398 -21.69 12.24 7.31
C ASN A 398 -21.10 13.41 6.50
N ILE A 399 -20.09 14.12 7.04
CA ILE A 399 -19.38 15.18 6.31
C ILE A 399 -18.82 14.65 4.98
N LEU A 400 -18.22 13.45 4.98
CA LEU A 400 -17.68 12.83 3.76
C LEU A 400 -18.79 12.37 2.81
N ASP A 401 -19.93 11.94 3.32
CA ASP A 401 -21.11 11.58 2.51
C ASP A 401 -21.70 12.82 1.82
N GLU A 402 -21.71 13.98 2.47
CA GLU A 402 -22.13 15.28 1.90
C GLU A 402 -21.20 15.73 0.74
N MET A 403 -19.94 15.28 0.70
CA MET A 403 -19.02 15.58 -0.41
C MET A 403 -19.24 14.72 -1.67
N ILE A 404 -20.04 13.65 -1.55
CA ILE A 404 -20.27 12.66 -2.60
C ILE A 404 -21.56 12.98 -3.35
N VAL A 405 -21.50 12.93 -4.67
CA VAL A 405 -22.65 13.20 -5.56
C VAL A 405 -23.02 11.95 -6.37
N SER A 406 -24.30 11.80 -6.70
CA SER A 406 -24.73 10.68 -7.55
C SER A 406 -24.22 10.85 -8.99
N ALA A 407 -24.10 9.74 -9.72
CA ALA A 407 -23.66 9.78 -11.13
C ALA A 407 -24.66 10.50 -12.05
N SER A 408 -25.95 10.53 -11.69
CA SER A 408 -26.99 11.22 -12.45
C SER A 408 -26.93 12.73 -12.25
N GLU A 409 -26.85 13.20 -11.00
CA GLU A 409 -26.79 14.64 -10.67
C GLU A 409 -25.55 15.28 -11.29
N ILE A 410 -24.38 14.66 -11.09
CA ILE A 410 -23.12 15.22 -11.60
C ILE A 410 -23.05 15.27 -13.13
N THR A 411 -23.76 14.38 -13.83
CA THR A 411 -23.77 14.39 -15.30
C THR A 411 -24.62 15.54 -15.83
N ASN A 412 -25.59 16.02 -15.05
CA ASN A 412 -26.50 17.09 -15.44
C ASN A 412 -26.02 18.48 -14.97
N GLU A 413 -25.33 18.54 -13.83
CA GLU A 413 -24.99 19.80 -13.15
C GLU A 413 -23.52 20.21 -13.27
N SER A 414 -22.62 19.31 -13.69
CA SER A 414 -21.19 19.61 -13.68
C SER A 414 -20.79 20.58 -14.79
N ILE A 415 -20.03 21.61 -14.41
CA ILE A 415 -19.43 22.60 -15.32
C ILE A 415 -18.18 22.01 -16.01
N TYR A 416 -17.63 20.93 -15.46
CA TYR A 416 -16.38 20.29 -15.91
C TYR A 416 -16.63 18.95 -16.64
N GLU A 417 -17.43 18.95 -17.70
CA GLU A 417 -17.81 17.74 -18.46
C GLU A 417 -16.59 16.91 -18.94
N GLU A 418 -15.52 17.59 -19.35
CA GLU A 418 -14.25 16.99 -19.79
C GLU A 418 -13.65 16.01 -18.76
N THR A 419 -13.85 16.29 -17.46
CA THR A 419 -13.36 15.45 -16.36
C THR A 419 -14.21 14.20 -16.17
N LEU A 420 -15.49 14.27 -16.58
CA LEU A 420 -16.44 13.16 -16.50
C LEU A 420 -16.20 12.11 -17.58
N GLU A 421 -15.75 12.52 -18.77
CA GLU A 421 -15.38 11.58 -19.82
C GLU A 421 -14.19 10.69 -19.43
N GLU A 422 -13.15 11.30 -18.83
CA GLU A 422 -11.95 10.60 -18.41
C GLU A 422 -12.20 9.68 -17.21
N THR A 423 -13.05 10.10 -16.26
CA THR A 423 -13.50 9.23 -15.16
C THR A 423 -14.34 8.06 -15.69
N LYS A 424 -15.29 8.30 -16.60
CA LYS A 424 -16.07 7.24 -17.29
C LYS A 424 -15.18 6.25 -18.04
N ARG A 425 -14.14 6.71 -18.75
CA ARG A 425 -13.17 5.81 -19.43
C ARG A 425 -12.46 4.87 -18.45
N LYS A 426 -12.08 5.35 -17.26
CA LYS A 426 -11.44 4.54 -16.23
C LYS A 426 -12.41 3.61 -15.49
N GLN A 427 -13.69 3.99 -15.41
CA GLN A 427 -14.75 3.21 -14.74
C GLN A 427 -15.07 1.86 -15.40
N ASN A 428 -14.87 1.71 -16.71
CA ASN A 428 -15.15 0.46 -17.43
C ASN A 428 -14.36 -0.77 -16.92
N LEU A 429 -13.38 -0.59 -16.04
CA LEU A 429 -12.60 -1.66 -15.40
C LEU A 429 -12.94 -1.92 -13.92
N SER A 430 -13.62 -1.00 -13.23
CA SER A 430 -13.93 -1.11 -11.79
C SER A 430 -15.20 -0.32 -11.45
N GLU A 431 -16.33 -1.02 -11.32
CA GLU A 431 -17.70 -0.48 -11.12
C GLU A 431 -17.96 0.19 -9.75
N GLY A 432 -17.01 0.95 -9.18
CA GLY A 432 -17.09 1.47 -7.80
C GLY A 432 -16.55 2.88 -7.59
N LEU A 433 -16.59 3.76 -8.60
CA LEU A 433 -16.09 5.13 -8.43
C LEU A 433 -17.06 5.97 -7.58
N THR A 434 -16.52 6.58 -6.53
CA THR A 434 -17.19 7.64 -5.78
C THR A 434 -17.03 8.95 -6.54
N ASN A 435 -18.14 9.57 -6.95
CA ASN A 435 -18.11 10.88 -7.58
C ASN A 435 -18.18 11.98 -6.51
N ILE A 436 -17.53 13.12 -6.77
CA ILE A 436 -17.45 14.26 -5.85
C ILE A 436 -17.95 15.52 -6.53
N HIS A 437 -18.60 16.40 -5.76
CA HIS A 437 -19.09 17.69 -6.25
C HIS A 437 -17.98 18.54 -6.89
N ASP A 438 -18.35 19.41 -7.84
CA ASP A 438 -17.40 20.27 -8.57
C ASP A 438 -16.57 21.14 -7.62
N LYS A 439 -17.18 21.68 -6.55
CA LYS A 439 -16.46 22.46 -5.53
C LYS A 439 -15.42 21.66 -4.75
N ILE A 440 -15.69 20.38 -4.48
CA ILE A 440 -14.70 19.48 -3.86
C ILE A 440 -13.60 19.13 -4.86
N PHE A 441 -13.95 18.96 -6.15
CA PHE A 441 -12.96 18.78 -7.20
C PHE A 441 -12.03 20.00 -7.35
N GLU A 442 -12.55 21.23 -7.31
CA GLU A 442 -11.77 22.47 -7.32
C GLU A 442 -10.73 22.49 -6.19
N PHE A 443 -11.10 22.06 -4.99
CA PHE A 443 -10.14 21.91 -3.88
C PHE A 443 -9.00 20.92 -4.22
N PHE A 444 -9.31 19.76 -4.82
CA PHE A 444 -8.28 18.81 -5.23
C PHE A 444 -7.38 19.34 -6.35
N GLU A 445 -7.87 20.25 -7.18
CA GLU A 445 -7.06 20.96 -8.18
C GLU A 445 -6.06 21.92 -7.50
N SER A 446 -6.51 22.72 -6.53
CA SER A 446 -5.64 23.57 -5.70
C SER A 446 -4.60 22.75 -4.93
N LEU A 447 -5.02 21.64 -4.32
CA LEU A 447 -4.12 20.73 -3.59
C LEU A 447 -3.06 20.11 -4.52
N GLU A 448 -3.42 19.69 -5.74
CA GLU A 448 -2.47 19.15 -6.70
C GLU A 448 -1.42 20.19 -7.12
N LEU A 449 -1.81 21.46 -7.31
CA LEU A 449 -0.88 22.55 -7.61
C LEU A 449 0.14 22.72 -6.47
N LYS A 450 -0.33 22.74 -5.23
CA LYS A 450 0.55 22.80 -4.05
C LYS A 450 1.49 21.58 -3.98
N VAL A 451 0.96 20.37 -4.16
CA VAL A 451 1.76 19.14 -4.13
C VAL A 451 2.82 19.14 -5.23
N ARG A 452 2.52 19.65 -6.43
CA ARG A 452 3.48 19.70 -7.54
C ARG A 452 4.63 20.68 -7.30
N THR A 453 4.39 21.78 -6.60
CA THR A 453 5.45 22.72 -6.22
C THR A 453 6.37 22.12 -5.16
N LEU A 454 5.82 21.34 -4.23
CA LEU A 454 6.56 20.69 -3.16
C LEU A 454 7.31 19.43 -3.61
N LEU A 455 6.66 18.54 -4.38
CA LEU A 455 7.25 17.34 -4.97
C LEU A 455 7.99 17.67 -6.27
N CYS A 456 9.08 18.43 -6.14
CA CYS A 456 9.93 18.81 -7.26
C CYS A 456 11.37 18.32 -7.08
N TYR A 457 12.13 18.34 -8.17
CA TYR A 457 13.53 17.89 -8.15
C TYR A 457 14.40 18.69 -7.18
N LYS A 458 14.19 20.01 -7.10
CA LYS A 458 14.90 20.89 -6.17
C LYS A 458 14.72 20.43 -4.72
N ASN A 459 13.48 20.18 -4.31
CA ASN A 459 13.17 19.73 -2.96
C ASN A 459 13.62 18.28 -2.71
N LEU A 460 13.60 17.43 -3.74
CA LEU A 460 14.16 16.07 -3.66
C LEU A 460 15.67 16.09 -3.34
N GLN A 461 16.43 17.03 -3.91
CA GLN A 461 17.87 17.18 -3.61
C GLN A 461 18.13 17.62 -2.17
N HIS A 462 17.31 18.54 -1.66
CA HIS A 462 17.47 19.09 -0.31
C HIS A 462 16.97 18.15 0.79
N HIS A 463 15.78 17.56 0.64
CA HIS A 463 15.11 16.82 1.71
C HIS A 463 15.26 15.29 1.60
N ARG A 464 15.58 14.75 0.42
CA ARG A 464 15.82 13.31 0.17
C ARG A 464 14.80 12.39 0.86
N LYS A 465 15.22 11.67 1.93
CA LYS A 465 14.39 10.72 2.69
C LYS A 465 13.21 11.39 3.39
N GLU A 466 13.36 12.67 3.73
CA GLU A 466 12.36 13.44 4.44
C GLU A 466 11.43 14.23 3.50
N LEU A 467 11.52 14.04 2.17
CA LEU A 467 10.69 14.78 1.21
C LEU A 467 9.19 14.64 1.49
N PHE A 468 8.73 13.45 1.86
CA PHE A 468 7.33 13.23 2.21
C PHE A 468 6.93 14.03 3.46
N LYS A 469 7.75 13.96 4.52
CA LYS A 469 7.48 14.64 5.79
C LYS A 469 7.54 16.16 5.62
N PHE A 470 8.48 16.65 4.81
CA PHE A 470 8.56 18.06 4.41
C PHE A 470 7.29 18.50 3.68
N ALA A 471 6.90 17.80 2.60
CA ALA A 471 5.71 18.16 1.84
C ALA A 471 4.42 18.06 2.68
N GLN A 472 4.34 17.07 3.55
CA GLN A 472 3.22 16.89 4.48
C GLN A 472 3.12 18.09 5.44
N ASN A 473 4.22 18.47 6.09
CA ASN A 473 4.23 19.59 7.02
C ASN A 473 3.87 20.91 6.33
N GLU A 474 4.44 21.17 5.15
CA GLU A 474 4.15 22.40 4.38
C GLU A 474 2.69 22.52 3.95
N ILE A 475 2.03 21.40 3.61
CA ILE A 475 0.60 21.41 3.23
C ILE A 475 -0.28 21.55 4.46
N LEU A 476 0.05 20.85 5.57
CA LEU A 476 -0.75 20.89 6.79
C LEU A 476 -0.61 22.21 7.56
N SER A 477 0.49 22.95 7.38
CA SER A 477 0.67 24.30 7.93
C SER A 477 0.07 25.40 7.05
N ASP A 478 -0.48 25.06 5.88
CA ASP A 478 -1.12 26.03 4.97
C ASP A 478 -2.57 26.31 5.39
N ASN A 479 -2.75 27.29 6.26
CA ASN A 479 -4.08 27.70 6.74
C ASN A 479 -4.99 28.18 5.60
N ALA A 480 -4.44 28.79 4.54
CA ALA A 480 -5.24 29.25 3.42
C ALA A 480 -5.87 28.08 2.64
N LEU A 481 -5.12 26.98 2.49
CA LEU A 481 -5.63 25.77 1.85
C LEU A 481 -6.68 25.04 2.71
N LEU A 482 -6.52 25.08 4.04
CA LEU A 482 -7.52 24.57 4.98
C LEU A 482 -8.81 25.42 4.93
N GLU A 483 -8.67 26.75 4.91
CA GLU A 483 -9.80 27.68 4.77
C GLU A 483 -10.52 27.46 3.44
N GLU A 484 -9.79 27.30 2.34
CA GLU A 484 -10.36 26.95 1.03
C GLU A 484 -11.15 25.64 1.11
N PHE A 485 -10.59 24.59 1.72
CA PHE A 485 -11.30 23.32 1.90
C PHE A 485 -12.62 23.49 2.66
N CYS A 486 -12.60 24.22 3.77
CA CYS A 486 -13.77 24.51 4.58
C CYS A 486 -14.83 25.29 3.78
N LEU A 487 -14.42 26.33 3.04
CA LEU A 487 -15.31 27.13 2.19
C LEU A 487 -15.97 26.27 1.10
N LYS A 488 -15.18 25.45 0.38
CA LYS A 488 -15.72 24.56 -0.66
C LYS A 488 -16.73 23.56 -0.09
N TYR A 489 -16.49 23.05 1.11
CA TYR A 489 -17.46 22.19 1.80
C TYR A 489 -18.74 22.95 2.18
N CYS A 490 -18.62 24.16 2.74
CA CYS A 490 -19.78 24.98 3.11
C CYS A 490 -20.68 25.25 1.89
N TYR A 491 -20.11 25.60 0.73
CA TYR A 491 -20.89 25.79 -0.50
C TYR A 491 -21.66 24.53 -0.93
N VAL A 492 -21.05 23.35 -0.80
CA VAL A 492 -21.74 22.08 -1.12
C VAL A 492 -22.93 21.86 -0.18
N ARG A 493 -22.75 22.19 1.09
CA ARG A 493 -23.79 22.01 2.11
C ARG A 493 -24.96 22.99 1.94
N THR A 494 -24.67 24.27 1.68
CA THR A 494 -25.70 25.32 1.57
C THR A 494 -26.49 25.22 0.28
N ALA A 495 -25.85 24.83 -0.84
CA ALA A 495 -26.53 24.58 -2.11
C ALA A 495 -27.56 23.43 -2.05
N VAL A 496 -27.47 22.53 -1.06
CA VAL A 496 -28.46 21.46 -0.82
C VAL A 496 -29.67 21.97 -0.01
N GLU A 497 -29.54 23.11 0.68
CA GLU A 497 -30.60 23.66 1.55
C GLU A 497 -31.39 24.81 0.91
N THR A 498 -30.94 25.42 -0.20
CA THR A 498 -31.63 26.56 -0.83
C THR A 498 -31.70 26.44 -2.36
N GLU A 499 -32.91 26.23 -2.90
CA GLU A 499 -33.26 26.53 -4.30
C GLU A 499 -33.50 28.04 -4.53
N GLU A 500 -32.83 28.93 -3.80
CA GLU A 500 -32.98 30.38 -3.99
C GLU A 500 -31.64 31.10 -4.06
N GLU A 501 -31.64 32.13 -4.89
CA GLU A 501 -30.54 32.79 -5.58
C GLU A 501 -29.47 33.44 -4.67
N GLU A 502 -28.32 33.70 -5.31
CA GLU A 502 -27.17 34.45 -4.83
C GLU A 502 -27.52 35.61 -3.87
N GLN A 503 -27.28 35.44 -2.57
CA GLN A 503 -27.24 36.56 -1.62
C GLN A 503 -26.23 36.34 -0.48
N ASP A 504 -25.19 37.17 -0.52
CA ASP A 504 -24.16 37.49 0.48
C ASP A 504 -23.52 36.33 1.28
N ASP A 505 -22.31 35.96 0.89
CA ASP A 505 -21.41 34.99 1.56
C ASP A 505 -21.24 35.21 3.07
N MET A 506 -21.51 36.42 3.60
CA MET A 506 -21.36 36.78 5.01
C MET A 506 -22.62 36.56 5.88
N SER A 507 -23.82 36.50 5.31
CA SER A 507 -25.07 36.31 6.07
C SER A 507 -25.29 34.84 6.42
N ILE A 508 -24.95 33.93 5.50
CA ILE A 508 -24.96 32.46 5.68
C ILE A 508 -24.03 32.03 6.84
N LEU A 509 -22.91 32.72 7.03
CA LEU A 509 -21.95 32.47 8.10
C LEU A 509 -22.47 32.87 9.49
N LEU A 510 -23.41 33.82 9.57
CA LEU A 510 -23.86 34.42 10.84
C LEU A 510 -25.05 33.68 11.48
N GLU A 511 -25.90 32.97 10.71
CA GLU A 511 -27.09 32.28 11.25
C GLU A 511 -26.81 30.91 11.91
N MET A 512 -25.59 30.36 11.84
CA MET A 512 -25.30 28.95 12.19
C MET A 512 -24.40 28.74 13.45
N GLY A 513 -24.40 29.70 14.37
CA GLY A 513 -23.47 29.78 15.50
C GLY A 513 -23.71 28.80 16.67
N GLU A 514 -23.27 27.55 16.50
CA GLU A 514 -22.75 26.59 17.52
C GLU A 514 -22.41 25.26 16.83
N LYS A 515 -23.20 24.86 15.82
CA LYS A 515 -22.95 23.70 14.96
C LYS A 515 -21.70 23.87 14.08
N LEU A 516 -21.35 25.10 13.70
CA LEU A 516 -20.21 25.37 12.83
C LEU A 516 -18.87 25.07 13.52
N VAL A 517 -18.70 25.44 14.81
CA VAL A 517 -17.44 25.24 15.54
C VAL A 517 -17.09 23.75 15.63
N ASN A 518 -18.07 22.91 15.96
CA ASN A 518 -17.88 21.47 16.00
C ASN A 518 -17.59 20.91 14.59
N THR A 519 -18.24 21.45 13.56
CA THR A 519 -17.99 21.06 12.16
C THR A 519 -16.58 21.43 11.71
N CYS A 520 -16.04 22.59 12.08
CA CYS A 520 -14.68 23.02 11.76
C CYS A 520 -13.62 22.08 12.32
N VAL A 521 -13.76 21.65 13.58
CA VAL A 521 -12.83 20.68 14.19
C VAL A 521 -12.83 19.35 13.42
N HIS A 522 -14.01 18.88 13.02
CA HIS A 522 -14.13 17.66 12.23
C HIS A 522 -13.59 17.82 10.80
N LEU A 523 -13.77 18.99 10.18
CA LEU A 523 -13.21 19.32 8.86
C LEU A 523 -11.69 19.36 8.87
N GLU A 524 -11.06 19.94 9.91
CA GLU A 524 -9.60 19.96 10.03
C GLU A 524 -9.02 18.53 10.12
N ILE A 525 -9.67 17.65 10.86
CA ILE A 525 -9.27 16.24 10.97
C ILE A 525 -9.44 15.52 9.64
N ILE A 526 -10.55 15.77 8.93
CA ILE A 526 -10.80 15.20 7.60
C ILE A 526 -9.76 15.72 6.59
N PHE A 527 -9.45 17.01 6.63
CA PHE A 527 -8.41 17.63 5.80
C PHE A 527 -7.07 16.93 5.98
N LYS A 528 -6.64 16.69 7.23
CA LYS A 528 -5.42 15.91 7.53
C LYS A 528 -5.46 14.52 6.89
N PHE A 529 -6.58 13.81 6.96
CA PHE A 529 -6.72 12.49 6.31
C PHE A 529 -6.66 12.56 4.79
N ILE A 530 -7.32 13.56 4.20
CA ILE A 530 -7.33 13.79 2.74
C ILE A 530 -5.92 14.09 2.24
N VAL A 531 -5.23 15.06 2.86
CA VAL A 531 -3.86 15.46 2.51
C VAL A 531 -2.92 14.26 2.56
N ASN A 532 -2.96 13.48 3.65
CA ASN A 532 -2.10 12.32 3.81
C ASN A 532 -2.32 11.26 2.73
N LEU A 533 -3.58 10.95 2.41
CA LEU A 533 -3.89 9.96 1.38
C LEU A 533 -3.55 10.47 -0.03
N PHE A 534 -3.82 11.74 -0.31
CA PHE A 534 -3.53 12.37 -1.58
C PHE A 534 -2.01 12.42 -1.83
N LEU A 535 -1.24 12.90 -0.86
CA LEU A 535 0.22 12.99 -0.95
C LEU A 535 0.88 11.62 -1.16
N ASN A 536 0.36 10.57 -0.52
CA ASN A 536 0.82 9.20 -0.73
C ASN A 536 0.63 8.73 -2.19
N VAL A 537 -0.50 9.08 -2.82
CA VAL A 537 -0.74 8.78 -4.24
C VAL A 537 0.21 9.60 -5.12
N SER A 538 0.39 10.87 -4.81
CA SER A 538 1.22 11.79 -5.59
C SER A 538 2.71 11.46 -5.53
N ILE A 539 3.23 10.99 -4.39
CA ILE A 539 4.63 10.53 -4.29
C ILE A 539 4.89 9.31 -5.16
N ALA A 540 3.99 8.33 -5.16
CA ALA A 540 4.15 7.14 -6.00
C ALA A 540 4.20 7.52 -7.49
N GLN A 541 3.37 8.49 -7.89
CA GLN A 541 3.38 9.06 -9.24
C GLN A 541 4.69 9.82 -9.53
N PHE A 542 5.12 10.69 -8.62
CA PHE A 542 6.36 11.46 -8.72
C PHE A 542 7.58 10.55 -8.91
N ARG A 543 7.70 9.45 -8.15
CA ARG A 543 8.75 8.44 -8.34
C ARG A 543 8.78 7.91 -9.76
N LYS A 544 7.61 7.48 -10.26
CA LYS A 544 7.50 6.86 -11.59
C LYS A 544 7.95 7.84 -12.68
N ASP A 545 7.54 9.09 -12.56
CA ASP A 545 7.87 10.14 -13.51
C ASP A 545 9.36 10.49 -13.44
N TYR A 546 9.92 10.57 -12.23
CA TYR A 546 11.34 10.79 -11.98
C TYR A 546 12.22 9.68 -12.58
N LEU A 547 11.92 8.41 -12.31
CA LEU A 547 12.66 7.26 -12.87
C LEU A 547 12.60 7.26 -14.40
N THR A 548 11.46 7.63 -14.96
CA THR A 548 11.28 7.74 -16.42
C THR A 548 12.12 8.89 -17.00
N ALA A 549 12.18 10.03 -16.31
CA ALA A 549 13.01 11.16 -16.71
C ALA A 549 14.51 10.80 -16.68
N ILE A 550 14.99 10.12 -15.64
CA ILE A 550 16.38 9.62 -15.57
C ILE A 550 16.70 8.70 -16.75
N ARG A 551 15.83 7.72 -17.05
CA ARG A 551 16.05 6.79 -18.16
C ARG A 551 16.16 7.52 -19.50
N ARG A 552 15.35 8.55 -19.70
CA ARG A 552 15.39 9.40 -20.91
C ARG A 552 16.70 10.18 -20.99
N GLU A 553 17.15 10.80 -19.90
CA GLU A 553 18.42 11.54 -19.87
C GLU A 553 19.63 10.63 -20.07
N LYS A 554 19.69 9.46 -19.42
CA LYS A 554 20.73 8.44 -19.67
C LYS A 554 20.75 8.01 -21.14
N SER A 555 19.58 7.82 -21.75
CA SER A 555 19.46 7.47 -23.17
C SER A 555 19.94 8.60 -24.09
N LYS A 556 19.62 9.86 -23.78
CA LYS A 556 20.12 11.02 -24.53
C LYS A 556 21.63 11.15 -24.41
N ALA A 557 22.19 11.01 -23.21
CA ALA A 557 23.63 11.06 -22.99
C ALA A 557 24.38 9.93 -23.73
N LEU A 558 23.82 8.71 -23.74
CA LEU A 558 24.37 7.60 -24.52
C LEU A 558 24.33 7.89 -26.02
N ARG A 559 23.21 8.41 -26.54
CA ARG A 559 23.08 8.81 -27.95
C ARG A 559 24.12 9.88 -28.32
N LYS A 560 24.32 10.88 -27.46
CA LYS A 560 25.35 11.93 -27.66
C LYS A 560 26.75 11.31 -27.76
N LYS A 561 27.12 10.42 -26.83
CA LYS A 561 28.41 9.71 -26.86
C LYS A 561 28.60 8.84 -28.12
N VAL A 562 27.53 8.19 -28.60
CA VAL A 562 27.57 7.39 -29.82
C VAL A 562 27.76 8.30 -31.04
N MET A 563 27.05 9.41 -31.11
CA MET A 563 27.20 10.40 -32.20
C MET A 563 28.62 10.97 -32.23
N GLU A 564 29.16 11.41 -31.10
CA GLU A 564 30.54 11.92 -30.98
C GLU A 564 31.59 10.87 -31.41
N LYS A 565 31.39 9.59 -31.05
CA LYS A 565 32.27 8.49 -31.51
C LYS A 565 32.16 8.24 -33.02
N THR A 566 30.98 8.43 -33.59
CA THR A 566 30.72 8.21 -35.01
C THR A 566 31.30 9.34 -35.86
N GLU A 567 31.22 10.58 -35.37
CA GLU A 567 31.86 11.75 -35.96
C GLU A 567 33.39 11.61 -35.94
N LYS A 568 34.00 11.28 -34.79
CA LYS A 568 35.45 11.01 -34.70
C LYS A 568 35.92 9.89 -35.64
N LYS A 569 35.10 8.86 -35.86
CA LYS A 569 35.40 7.79 -36.83
C LYS A 569 35.29 8.27 -38.28
N LYS A 570 34.40 9.22 -38.59
CA LYS A 570 34.30 9.83 -39.93
C LYS A 570 35.49 10.74 -40.20
N GLU A 571 35.89 11.57 -39.24
CA GLU A 571 37.08 12.43 -39.33
C GLU A 571 38.35 11.59 -39.54
N LEU A 572 38.51 10.51 -38.76
CA LEU A 572 39.67 9.60 -38.91
C LEU A 572 39.70 8.89 -40.27
N LYS A 573 38.53 8.60 -40.87
CA LYS A 573 38.42 8.03 -42.22
C LYS A 573 38.64 9.05 -43.35
N GLN A 574 38.58 10.35 -43.05
CA GLN A 574 38.91 11.41 -44.01
C GLN A 574 40.40 11.79 -43.95
N LEU A 575 41.07 11.49 -42.84
CA LEU A 575 42.51 11.69 -42.62
C LEU A 575 43.39 10.53 -43.13
N ILE A 576 42.80 9.34 -43.31
CA ILE A 576 43.39 8.15 -43.95
C ILE A 576 42.93 8.15 -45.41
#